data_AF-A0A1Q4EBZ6-F1
#
_entry.id   AF-A0A1Q4EBZ6-F1
#
_cell.length_a   1.000
_cell.length_b   1.000
_cell.length_c   1.000
_cell.angle_alpha   90.00
_cell.angle_beta   90.00
_cell.angle_gamma   90.00
#
_symmetry.space_group_name_H-M   'P 1'
#
loop_
_entity.id
_entity.type
_entity.pdbx_description
1 polymer ?
#
loop_
_entity_poly.entity_id
_entity_poly.type
_entity_poly.pdbx_seq_one_letter_code
_entity_poly.pdbx_strand_id
1 'polypeptide(L)' 'MHIELTEAQATTLLDMLDLHLGNMSTEIAATDNPGYRRGLRERRDHLRFVRTALAGAGTGDRAPTTSS' A
#
# COMPACT_ATOMS: atom_id res chain seq x y z
N MET A 1 14.42 -3.28 -9.88
CA MET A 1 14.83 -3.41 -8.47
C MET A 1 13.97 -4.49 -7.83
N HIS A 2 14.56 -5.42 -7.10
CA HIS A 2 13.85 -6.48 -6.40
C HIS A 2 14.07 -6.30 -4.89
N ILE A 3 13.00 -6.36 -4.11
CA ILE A 3 13.03 -6.21 -2.65
C ILE A 3 12.35 -7.44 -2.07
N GLU A 4 13.09 -8.22 -1.28
CA GLU A 4 12.53 -9.31 -0.49
C GLU A 4 12.11 -8.77 0.87
N LEU A 5 10.89 -9.11 1.28
CA LEU A 5 10.34 -8.75 2.59
C LEU A 5 9.92 -10.04 3.30
N THR A 6 10.20 -10.11 4.59
CA THR A 6 9.58 -11.15 5.43
C THR A 6 8.08 -10.88 5.57
N GLU A 7 7.29 -11.89 5.92
CA GLU A 7 5.85 -11.74 6.16
C GLU A 7 5.56 -10.67 7.22
N ALA A 8 6.36 -10.62 8.28
CA ALA A 8 6.25 -9.60 9.33
C ALA A 8 6.55 -8.18 8.82
N GLN A 9 7.56 -8.04 7.96
CA GLN A 9 7.89 -6.76 7.32
C GLN A 9 6.80 -6.32 6.34
N ALA A 10 6.27 -7.24 5.53
CA ALA A 10 5.18 -6.98 4.62
C ALA A 10 3.91 -6.54 5.37
N THR A 11 3.57 -7.22 6.46
CA THR A 11 2.44 -6.86 7.33
C THR A 11 2.63 -5.46 7.93
N THR A 12 3.79 -5.20 8.53
CA THR A 12 4.10 -3.88 9.11
C THR A 12 4.00 -2.77 8.06
N LEU A 13 4.51 -3.02 6.85
CA LEU A 13 4.46 -2.03 5.77
C LEU A 13 3.03 -1.82 5.24
N LEU A 14 2.22 -2.88 5.17
CA LEU A 14 0.79 -2.76 4.84
C LEU A 14 0.05 -1.88 5.86
N ASP A 15 0.27 -2.11 7.16
CA ASP A 15 -0.37 -1.31 8.23
C ASP A 15 0.04 0.17 8.14
N MET A 16 1.33 0.44 7.91
CA MET A 16 1.83 1.80 7.73
C MET A 16 1.22 2.47 6.49
N LEU A 17 1.10 1.73 5.37
CA LEU A 17 0.49 2.24 4.15
C LEU A 17 -1.00 2.53 4.36
N ASP A 18 -1.74 1.65 5.01
CA ASP A 18 -3.18 1.83 5.24
C ASP A 18 -3.45 3.05 6.15
N LEU A 19 -2.68 3.22 7.23
CA LEU A 19 -2.76 4.42 8.08
C LEU A 19 -2.45 5.69 7.29
N HIS A 20 -1.35 5.70 6.53
CA HIS A 20 -0.92 6.88 5.80
C HIS A 20 -1.90 7.26 4.67
N LEU A 21 -2.44 6.27 3.94
CA LEU A 21 -3.47 6.48 2.92
C LEU A 21 -4.77 7.06 3.51
N GLY A 22 -5.12 6.66 4.74
CA GLY A 22 -6.20 7.27 5.51
C GLY A 22 -5.93 8.75 5.78
N ASN A 23 -4.77 9.07 6.34
CA ASN A 23 -4.36 10.45 6.63
C ASN A 23 -4.34 11.34 5.38
N MET A 24 -3.80 10.84 4.27
CA MET A 24 -3.80 11.56 2.99
C MET A 24 -5.22 11.84 2.48
N SER A 25 -6.18 10.95 2.74
CA SER A 25 -7.57 11.17 2.32
C SER A 25 -8.19 12.35 3.09
N THR A 26 -7.91 12.45 4.39
CA THR A 26 -8.29 13.59 5.23
C THR A 26 -7.61 14.88 4.76
N GLU A 27 -6.30 14.82 4.47
CA GLU A 27 -5.52 15.97 4.00
C GLU A 27 -6.02 16.49 2.65
N ILE A 28 -6.30 15.61 1.69
CA ILE A 28 -6.87 15.96 0.38
C ILE A 28 -8.22 16.67 0.53
N ALA A 29 -9.05 16.22 1.48
CA ALA A 29 -10.35 16.83 1.74
C ALA A 29 -10.22 18.23 2.35
N ALA A 30 -9.22 18.45 3.21
CA ALA A 30 -8.96 19.73 3.86
C ALA A 30 -8.12 20.72 3.03
N THR A 31 -7.50 20.28 1.94
CA THR A 31 -6.62 21.13 1.12
C THR A 31 -7.41 21.98 0.15
N ASP A 32 -7.32 23.32 0.22
CA ASP A 32 -8.02 24.22 -0.72
C ASP A 32 -7.26 24.49 -2.03
N ASN A 33 -5.93 24.46 -2.00
CA ASN A 33 -5.11 24.72 -3.19
C ASN A 33 -5.27 23.59 -4.23
N PRO A 34 -5.82 23.85 -5.44
CA PRO A 34 -6.11 22.80 -6.41
C PRO A 34 -4.86 22.08 -6.93
N GLY A 35 -3.75 22.80 -7.10
CA GLY A 35 -2.48 22.23 -7.56
C GLY A 35 -1.86 21.31 -6.51
N TYR A 36 -1.85 21.74 -5.25
CA TYR A 36 -1.36 20.91 -4.15
C TYR A 36 -2.26 19.68 -3.94
N ARG A 37 -3.59 19.86 -3.96
CA ARG A 37 -4.57 18.78 -3.87
C ARG A 37 -4.38 17.73 -4.97
N ARG A 38 -4.04 18.16 -6.20
CA ARG A 38 -3.73 17.24 -7.31
C ARG A 38 -2.49 16.40 -7.00
N GLY A 39 -1.40 17.01 -6.55
CA GLY A 39 -0.18 16.29 -6.18
C GLY A 39 -0.41 15.27 -5.05
N LEU A 40 -1.23 15.62 -4.05
CA LEU A 40 -1.62 14.69 -2.99
C LEU A 40 -2.41 13.49 -3.52
N ARG A 41 -3.32 13.69 -4.48
CA ARG A 41 -4.07 12.60 -5.13
C ARG A 41 -3.15 11.67 -5.91
N GLU A 42 -2.26 12.22 -6.73
CA GLU A 42 -1.29 11.43 -7.52
C GLU A 42 -0.40 10.58 -6.60
N ARG A 43 0.12 11.18 -5.52
CA ARG A 43 0.92 10.45 -4.53
C ARG A 43 0.11 9.35 -3.83
N ARG A 44 -1.14 9.63 -3.45
CA ARG A 44 -2.03 8.63 -2.82
C ARG A 44 -2.27 7.46 -3.76
N ASP A 45 -2.50 7.73 -5.04
CA ASP A 45 -2.80 6.70 -6.02
C ASP A 45 -1.57 5.81 -6.28
N HIS A 46 -0.35 6.38 -6.32
CA HIS A 46 0.89 5.59 -6.36
C HIS A 46 1.04 4.68 -5.13
N LEU A 47 0.78 5.20 -3.91
CA LEU A 47 0.88 4.40 -2.69
C LEU A 47 -0.20 3.32 -2.60
N ARG A 48 -1.41 3.56 -3.12
CA ARG A 48 -2.44 2.52 -3.27
C ARG A 48 -1.99 1.40 -4.19
N PHE A 49 -1.31 1.73 -5.29
CA PHE A 49 -0.75 0.71 -6.18
C PHE A 49 0.30 -0.15 -5.47
N VAL A 50 1.21 0.48 -4.71
CA VAL A 50 2.21 -0.24 -3.90
C VAL A 50 1.54 -1.15 -2.88
N ARG A 51 0.53 -0.65 -2.16
CA ARG A 51 -0.24 -1.43 -1.17
C ARG A 51 -0.90 -2.66 -1.80
N THR A 52 -1.50 -2.51 -2.98
CA THR A 52 -2.10 -3.64 -3.72
C THR A 52 -1.04 -4.65 -4.15
N ALA A 53 0.09 -4.20 -4.68
CA ALA A 53 1.19 -5.09 -5.08
C ALA A 53 1.73 -5.88 -3.89
N LEU A 54 1.90 -5.22 -2.73
CA LEU A 54 2.38 -5.84 -1.50
C LEU A 54 1.39 -6.86 -0.94
N ALA A 55 0.09 -6.57 -1.00
CA ALA A 55 -0.96 -7.50 -0.57
C ALA A 55 -1.05 -8.74 -1.50
N GLY A 56 -0.89 -8.55 -2.81
CA GLY A 56 -0.90 -9.65 -3.79
C GLY A 56 0.34 -10.55 -3.73
N ALA A 57 1.50 -10.00 -3.31
CA ALA A 57 2.73 -10.78 -3.14
C ALA A 57 2.61 -11.84 -2.04
N GLY A 58 1.81 -11.61 -1.00
CA GLY A 58 1.59 -12.57 0.10
C GLY A 58 0.73 -13.79 -0.28
N THR A 59 0.00 -13.74 -1.41
CA THR A 59 -0.88 -14.85 -1.85
C THR A 59 -0.21 -15.85 -2.80
N GLY A 60 1.03 -15.60 -3.23
CA GLY A 60 1.72 -16.41 -4.24
C GLY A 60 2.48 -17.64 -3.74
N ASP A 61 2.72 -17.77 -2.43
CA ASP A 61 3.63 -18.80 -1.87
C ASP A 61 2.93 -19.89 -1.02
N ARG A 62 1.61 -20.01 -1.10
CA ARG A 62 0.90 -21.15 -0.48
C ARG A 62 0.78 -22.29 -1.50
N ALA A 63 1.85 -23.06 -1.65
CA ALA A 63 1.80 -24.35 -2.35
C ALA A 63 0.72 -25.25 -1.71
N PRO A 64 -0.11 -25.96 -2.49
CA PRO A 64 -1.02 -26.95 -1.93
C PRO A 64 -0.18 -28.08 -1.35
N THR A 65 -0.22 -28.24 -0.03
CA THR A 65 0.26 -29.46 0.63
C THR A 65 -0.71 -30.59 0.29
N THR A 66 -0.55 -31.20 -0.88
CA THR A 66 -1.05 -32.55 -1.13
C THR A 66 -0.21 -33.50 -0.30
N SER A 67 -0.72 -33.81 0.90
CA SER A 67 -0.40 -35.04 1.63
C SER A 67 -1.28 -36.17 1.12
N SER A 68 -0.65 -37.35 1.03
CA SER A 68 -1.19 -38.70 0.84
C SER A 68 -1.45 -39.16 -0.59
#